data_AF-A0A2P5N1I3-F1
#
_entry.id   AF-A0A2P5N1I3-F1
#
_cell.length_a   1.000
_cell.length_b   1.000
_cell.length_c   1.000
_cell.angle_alpha   90.00
_cell.angle_beta   90.00
_cell.angle_gamma   90.00
#
_symmetry.space_group_name_H-M   'P 1'
#
loop_
_entity.id
_entity.type
_entity.pdbx_description
1 polymer ?
#
loop_
_entity_poly.entity_id
_entity_poly.type
_entity_poly.pdbx_seq_one_letter_code
_entity_poly.pdbx_strand_id
1 'polypeptide(L)'
;MVMTVATAPGAIAAAINGFSTGYHADYFAVRCLAKAYLAAPPSHATTMPLASTLSGVLTRWGAGRRGAPTCQPVTTMGNALNCPILHSQLRNLEACIPFLAITVGTRCLAAGAPFAAVYGFDDCLIDTLSVLSNRLLVANTNVTYPMKSLLLLTGLMPAFDSQVKGGLAAAGVAGIKKTRYLLPALGSSDAKKICALPFYIADCISRQHAIIAREAASSSYPALVSEHGRIFDVLLFMQNGAGHVTVHFAPPAHIRWYAI
;
A
#
# COMPACT_ATOMS: atom_id res chain seq x y z
N MET A 1 -9.63 1.04 18.87
CA MET A 1 -9.84 1.21 17.41
C MET A 1 -9.53 -0.11 16.78
N VAL A 2 -10.46 -0.70 16.03
CA VAL A 2 -10.29 -2.08 15.57
C VAL A 2 -10.64 -2.18 14.09
N MET A 3 -9.66 -2.52 13.26
CA MET A 3 -9.88 -3.02 11.91
C MET A 3 -9.97 -4.55 11.99
N THR A 4 -11.02 -5.16 11.44
CA THR A 4 -11.18 -6.62 11.41
C THR A 4 -11.64 -7.06 10.05
N VAL A 5 -11.16 -8.22 9.62
CA VAL A 5 -11.73 -8.96 8.50
C VAL A 5 -12.75 -9.93 9.10
N ALA A 6 -14.05 -9.66 8.90
CA ALA A 6 -15.11 -10.61 9.20
C ALA A 6 -15.54 -11.27 7.89
N THR A 7 -15.35 -12.57 7.80
CA THR A 7 -15.66 -13.34 6.61
C THR A 7 -16.35 -14.62 7.00
N ALA A 8 -17.38 -14.99 6.24
CA ALA A 8 -17.76 -16.40 6.18
C ALA A 8 -16.51 -17.22 5.77
N PRO A 9 -16.36 -18.47 6.25
CA PRO A 9 -15.23 -19.30 5.86
C PRO A 9 -15.01 -19.30 4.34
N GLY A 10 -13.78 -18.99 3.91
CA GLY A 10 -13.38 -18.97 2.51
C GLY A 10 -13.65 -17.66 1.76
N ALA A 11 -14.23 -16.63 2.39
CA ALA A 11 -14.53 -15.40 1.66
C ALA A 11 -13.25 -14.60 1.27
N ILE A 12 -12.17 -14.65 2.06
CA ILE A 12 -10.89 -14.02 1.67
C ILE A 12 -10.35 -14.71 0.42
N ALA A 13 -10.35 -16.05 0.40
CA ALA A 13 -9.93 -16.82 -0.77
C ALA A 13 -10.80 -16.50 -1.99
N ALA A 14 -12.13 -16.40 -1.81
CA ALA A 14 -13.07 -16.05 -2.87
C ALA A 14 -12.82 -14.63 -3.41
N ALA A 15 -12.55 -13.63 -2.56
CA ALA A 15 -12.21 -12.28 -3.02
C ALA A 15 -10.88 -12.24 -3.77
N ILE A 16 -9.87 -12.96 -3.28
CA ILE A 16 -8.58 -13.11 -3.97
C ILE A 16 -8.79 -13.73 -5.36
N ASN A 17 -9.56 -14.80 -5.45
CA ASN A 17 -9.82 -15.52 -6.70
C ASN A 17 -10.71 -14.73 -7.67
N GLY A 18 -11.68 -13.99 -7.15
CA GLY A 18 -12.58 -13.13 -7.94
C GLY A 18 -11.93 -11.84 -8.42
N PHE A 19 -10.80 -11.44 -7.84
CA PHE A 19 -10.03 -10.29 -8.29
C PHE A 19 -9.31 -10.59 -9.61
N SER A 20 -9.10 -9.55 -10.43
CA SER A 20 -8.56 -9.71 -11.79
C SER A 20 -7.20 -10.41 -11.78
N THR A 21 -7.11 -11.52 -12.52
CA THR A 21 -5.90 -12.32 -12.68
C THR A 21 -4.72 -11.51 -13.23
N GLY A 22 -5.01 -10.58 -14.16
CA GLY A 22 -4.01 -9.66 -14.73
C GLY A 22 -3.40 -8.73 -13.67
N TYR A 23 -4.21 -8.24 -12.71
CA TYR A 23 -3.69 -7.41 -11.64
C TYR A 23 -2.80 -8.21 -10.67
N HIS A 24 -3.09 -9.49 -10.43
CA HIS A 24 -2.22 -10.36 -9.64
C HIS A 24 -0.88 -10.59 -10.35
N ALA A 25 -0.91 -10.92 -11.64
CA ALA A 25 0.30 -11.09 -12.45
C ALA A 25 1.16 -9.82 -12.47
N ASP A 26 0.53 -8.67 -12.68
CA ASP A 26 1.20 -7.36 -12.66
C ASP A 26 1.88 -7.07 -11.31
N TYR A 27 1.18 -7.35 -10.21
CA TYR A 27 1.73 -7.15 -8.86
C TYR A 27 2.99 -7.99 -8.64
N PHE A 28 2.92 -9.30 -8.92
CA PHE A 28 4.06 -10.19 -8.71
C PHE A 28 5.22 -9.92 -9.67
N ALA A 29 4.94 -9.48 -10.91
CA ALA A 29 5.98 -9.09 -11.86
C ALA A 29 6.85 -7.94 -11.32
N VAL A 30 6.23 -6.90 -10.72
CA VAL A 30 6.99 -5.81 -10.11
C VAL A 30 7.63 -6.25 -8.80
N ARG A 31 6.88 -6.92 -7.92
CA ARG A 31 7.38 -7.31 -6.59
C ARG A 31 8.60 -8.22 -6.65
N CYS A 32 8.66 -9.13 -7.62
CA CYS A 32 9.84 -9.99 -7.83
C CYS A 32 11.10 -9.14 -8.05
N LEU A 33 11.04 -8.18 -8.97
CA LEU A 33 12.16 -7.27 -9.25
C LEU A 33 12.42 -6.31 -8.09
N ALA A 34 11.37 -5.82 -7.44
CA ALA A 34 11.49 -4.89 -6.33
C ALA A 34 12.19 -5.52 -5.13
N LYS A 35 11.90 -6.79 -4.79
CA LYS A 35 12.61 -7.52 -3.74
C LYS A 35 14.11 -7.64 -4.04
N ALA A 36 14.48 -7.97 -5.29
CA ALA A 36 15.89 -8.02 -5.70
C ALA A 36 16.56 -6.64 -5.61
N TYR A 37 15.86 -5.58 -6.02
CA TYR A 37 16.33 -4.19 -5.91
C TYR A 37 16.52 -3.72 -4.46
N LEU A 38 15.62 -4.09 -3.54
CA LEU A 38 15.72 -3.68 -2.12
C LEU A 38 16.77 -4.49 -1.33
N ALA A 39 17.14 -5.67 -1.81
CA ALA A 39 18.10 -6.56 -1.13
C ALA A 39 19.57 -6.11 -1.27
N ALA A 40 19.90 -5.25 -2.23
CA ALA A 40 21.27 -4.83 -2.52
C ALA A 40 21.33 -3.31 -2.82
N PRO A 41 22.51 -2.68 -2.79
CA PRO A 41 22.68 -1.31 -3.27
C PRO A 41 22.14 -1.14 -4.70
N PRO A 42 21.51 0.00 -5.02
CA PRO A 42 20.91 0.20 -6.32
C PRO A 42 21.98 0.22 -7.41
N SER A 43 21.70 -0.48 -8.51
CA SER A 43 22.54 -0.51 -9.70
C SER A 43 21.68 -0.52 -10.95
N HIS A 44 22.23 -0.06 -12.09
CA HIS A 44 21.52 -0.10 -13.38
C HIS A 44 20.96 -1.50 -13.74
N ALA A 45 21.67 -2.57 -13.35
CA ALA A 45 21.22 -3.94 -13.56
C ALA A 45 19.91 -4.27 -12.82
N THR A 46 19.68 -3.65 -11.66
CA THR A 46 18.45 -3.82 -10.87
C THR A 46 17.39 -2.77 -11.17
N THR A 47 17.79 -1.51 -11.42
CA THR A 47 16.87 -0.37 -11.52
C THR A 47 16.22 -0.26 -12.88
N MET A 48 16.92 -0.58 -13.97
CA MET A 48 16.35 -0.46 -15.33
C MET A 48 15.25 -1.49 -15.60
N PRO A 49 15.42 -2.79 -15.28
CA PRO A 49 14.32 -3.75 -15.42
C PRO A 49 13.13 -3.38 -14.55
N LEU A 50 13.37 -2.99 -13.28
CA LEU A 50 12.32 -2.58 -12.37
C LEU A 50 11.55 -1.35 -12.88
N ALA A 51 12.25 -0.33 -13.38
CA ALA A 51 11.63 0.86 -13.96
C ALA A 51 10.75 0.53 -15.17
N SER A 52 11.25 -0.34 -16.06
CA SER A 52 10.51 -0.75 -17.26
C SER A 52 9.23 -1.52 -16.90
N THR A 53 9.34 -2.52 -16.01
CA THR A 53 8.20 -3.31 -15.55
C THR A 53 7.20 -2.45 -14.77
N LEU A 54 7.68 -1.59 -13.87
CA LEU A 54 6.83 -0.67 -13.10
C LEU A 54 6.07 0.29 -14.02
N SER A 55 6.74 0.92 -14.99
CA SER A 55 6.09 1.80 -15.97
C SER A 55 4.99 1.06 -16.74
N GLY A 56 5.29 -0.13 -17.24
CA GLY A 56 4.33 -0.95 -17.99
C GLY A 56 3.10 -1.32 -17.15
N VAL A 57 3.32 -1.72 -15.90
CA VAL A 57 2.24 -2.05 -14.96
C VAL A 57 1.40 -0.82 -14.61
N LEU A 58 2.01 0.32 -14.28
CA LEU A 58 1.27 1.55 -13.97
C LEU A 58 0.40 2.00 -15.15
N THR A 59 0.89 1.88 -16.38
CA THR A 59 0.11 2.15 -17.60
C THR A 59 -1.08 1.18 -17.74
N ARG A 60 -0.89 -0.12 -17.50
CA ARG A 60 -2.01 -1.10 -17.48
C ARG A 60 -3.01 -0.80 -16.37
N TRP A 61 -2.54 -0.30 -15.23
CA TRP A 61 -3.35 0.13 -14.09
C TRP A 61 -3.98 1.52 -14.28
N GLY A 62 -3.82 2.13 -15.46
CA GLY A 62 -4.54 3.30 -15.91
C GLY A 62 -3.75 4.61 -15.97
N ALA A 63 -2.44 4.60 -15.71
CA ALA A 63 -1.61 5.80 -15.86
C ALA A 63 -1.72 6.34 -17.30
N GLY A 64 -1.80 7.66 -17.44
CA GLY A 64 -2.04 8.35 -18.72
C GLY A 64 -3.47 8.26 -19.26
N ARG A 65 -4.42 7.62 -18.56
CA ARG A 65 -5.83 7.55 -18.97
C ARG A 65 -6.71 8.41 -18.08
N ARG A 66 -7.77 9.01 -18.64
CA ARG A 66 -8.86 9.67 -17.88
C ARG A 66 -8.36 10.70 -16.85
N GLY A 67 -7.34 11.49 -17.21
CA GLY A 67 -6.74 12.50 -16.34
C GLY A 67 -5.81 11.95 -15.24
N ALA A 68 -5.49 10.66 -15.27
CA ALA A 68 -4.39 10.10 -14.49
C ALA A 68 -3.02 10.62 -15.02
N PRO A 69 -2.02 10.77 -14.15
CA PRO A 69 -0.68 11.16 -14.57
C PRO A 69 -0.07 10.11 -15.51
N THR A 70 0.77 10.56 -16.44
CA THR A 70 1.60 9.68 -17.25
C THR A 70 2.89 9.35 -16.50
N CYS A 71 3.44 8.15 -16.72
CA CYS A 71 4.76 7.80 -16.21
C CYS A 71 5.85 8.65 -16.90
N GLN A 72 6.92 8.94 -16.17
CA GLN A 72 8.15 9.48 -16.76
C GLN A 72 8.78 8.44 -17.72
N PRO A 73 9.68 8.85 -18.63
CA PRO A 73 10.45 7.91 -19.42
C PRO A 73 11.17 6.88 -18.55
N VAL A 74 11.28 5.64 -19.03
CA VAL A 74 11.89 4.52 -18.29
C VAL A 74 13.30 4.84 -17.82
N THR A 75 14.09 5.57 -18.61
CA THR A 75 15.44 6.03 -18.23
C THR A 75 15.41 6.98 -17.04
N THR A 76 14.49 7.95 -17.03
CA THR A 76 14.27 8.86 -15.89
C THR A 76 13.83 8.11 -14.64
N MET A 77 12.90 7.15 -14.78
CA MET A 77 12.46 6.29 -13.67
C MET A 77 13.60 5.43 -13.13
N GLY A 78 14.42 4.85 -14.01
CA GLY A 78 15.60 4.06 -13.65
C GLY A 78 16.63 4.88 -12.87
N ASN A 79 16.91 6.11 -13.33
CA ASN A 79 17.80 7.04 -12.63
C ASN A 79 17.24 7.44 -11.26
N ALA A 80 15.92 7.63 -11.15
CA ALA A 80 15.27 7.91 -9.86
C ALA A 80 15.43 6.74 -8.88
N LEU A 81 15.20 5.50 -9.34
CA LEU A 81 15.43 4.29 -8.54
C LEU A 81 16.92 4.07 -8.24
N ASN A 82 17.83 4.63 -9.04
CA ASN A 82 19.26 4.58 -8.75
C ASN A 82 19.70 5.58 -7.67
N CYS A 83 18.80 6.46 -7.20
CA CYS A 83 19.09 7.43 -6.14
C CYS A 83 19.22 6.71 -4.78
N PRO A 84 20.38 6.79 -4.10
CA PRO A 84 20.59 6.12 -2.81
C PRO A 84 19.59 6.53 -1.73
N ILE A 85 19.15 7.79 -1.73
CA ILE A 85 18.18 8.31 -0.76
C ILE A 85 16.82 7.63 -0.94
N LEU A 86 16.29 7.59 -2.18
CA LEU A 86 15.02 6.93 -2.46
C LEU A 86 15.11 5.42 -2.18
N HIS A 87 16.21 4.78 -2.55
CA HIS A 87 16.46 3.37 -2.24
C HIS A 87 16.39 3.10 -0.73
N SER A 88 17.12 3.88 0.07
CA SER A 88 17.12 3.75 1.52
C SER A 88 15.73 3.97 2.12
N GLN A 89 14.98 4.96 1.63
CA GLN A 89 13.61 5.23 2.09
C GLN A 89 12.69 4.04 1.81
N LEU A 90 12.68 3.51 0.57
CA LEU A 90 11.86 2.37 0.19
C LEU A 90 12.24 1.11 1.00
N ARG A 91 13.54 0.87 1.21
CA ARG A 91 14.03 -0.26 2.00
C ARG A 91 13.61 -0.14 3.47
N ASN A 92 13.74 1.04 4.07
CA ASN A 92 13.33 1.26 5.46
C ASN A 92 11.81 1.09 5.62
N LEU A 93 11.01 1.59 4.67
CA LEU A 93 9.56 1.42 4.68
C LEU A 93 9.14 -0.06 4.55
N GLU A 94 9.78 -0.82 3.66
CA GLU A 94 9.52 -2.26 3.49
C GLU A 94 9.94 -3.05 4.74
N ALA A 95 11.14 -2.81 5.25
CA ALA A 95 11.65 -3.45 6.46
C ALA A 95 10.84 -3.10 7.72
N CYS A 96 10.12 -1.97 7.73
CA CYS A 96 9.32 -1.54 8.89
C CYS A 96 7.98 -2.28 8.99
N ILE A 97 7.45 -2.85 7.89
CA ILE A 97 6.15 -3.53 7.85
C ILE A 97 5.88 -4.46 9.06
N PRO A 98 6.78 -5.40 9.43
CA PRO A 98 6.54 -6.31 10.55
C PRO A 98 6.58 -5.66 11.94
N PHE A 99 7.03 -4.39 12.04
CA PHE A 99 7.16 -3.67 13.31
C PHE A 99 6.02 -2.68 13.58
N LEU A 100 5.11 -2.49 12.61
CA LEU A 100 3.97 -1.59 12.78
C LEU A 100 2.94 -2.18 13.75
N ALA A 101 2.54 -1.44 14.77
CA ALA A 101 1.58 -1.92 15.77
C ALA A 101 0.70 -0.80 16.35
N ILE A 102 -0.44 -1.17 16.91
CA ILE A 102 -1.28 -0.29 17.72
C ILE A 102 -1.32 -0.83 19.15
N THR A 103 -0.85 -0.05 20.11
CA THR A 103 -0.83 -0.41 21.53
C THR A 103 -1.65 0.59 22.31
N VAL A 104 -2.64 0.10 23.07
CA VAL A 104 -3.58 0.94 23.86
C VAL A 104 -4.21 2.06 23.01
N GLY A 105 -4.49 1.79 21.74
CA GLY A 105 -5.10 2.75 20.83
C GLY A 105 -4.16 3.84 20.31
N THR A 106 -2.84 3.69 20.43
CA THR A 106 -1.83 4.60 19.88
C THR A 106 -0.92 3.86 18.90
N ARG A 107 -0.49 4.53 17.82
CA ARG A 107 0.49 3.98 16.89
C ARG A 107 1.85 3.82 17.57
N CYS A 108 2.48 2.68 17.37
CA CYS A 108 3.79 2.38 17.94
C CYS A 108 4.62 1.51 16.99
N LEU A 109 5.94 1.54 17.18
CA LEU A 109 6.87 0.68 16.48
C LEU A 109 7.42 -0.34 17.48
N ALA A 110 7.40 -1.62 17.11
CA ALA A 110 8.00 -2.68 17.91
C ALA A 110 9.53 -2.53 17.96
N ALA A 111 10.15 -3.11 18.99
CA ALA A 111 11.60 -3.09 19.15
C ALA A 111 12.31 -3.67 17.92
N GLY A 112 13.38 -3.00 17.47
CA GLY A 112 14.13 -3.38 16.27
C GLY A 112 13.64 -2.76 14.96
N ALA A 113 12.60 -1.90 15.00
CA ALA A 113 12.15 -1.16 13.83
C ALA A 113 13.28 -0.29 13.22
N PRO A 114 13.31 -0.09 11.88
CA PRO A 114 14.31 0.74 11.22
C PRO A 114 14.14 2.25 11.51
N PHE A 115 13.04 2.65 12.15
CA PHE A 115 12.79 4.03 12.58
C PHE A 115 12.78 4.10 14.10
N ALA A 116 13.37 5.15 14.66
CA ALA A 116 13.39 5.38 16.11
C ALA A 116 12.02 5.74 16.69
N ALA A 117 11.12 6.29 15.88
CA ALA A 117 9.80 6.74 16.31
C ALA A 117 8.79 6.79 15.14
N VAL A 118 7.50 6.80 15.48
CA VAL A 118 6.39 6.85 14.50
C VAL A 118 6.47 8.09 13.60
N TYR A 119 6.84 9.26 14.13
CA TYR A 119 6.98 10.47 13.31
C TYR A 119 8.04 10.30 12.22
N GLY A 120 9.14 9.59 12.49
CA GLY A 120 10.17 9.31 11.50
C GLY A 120 9.69 8.38 10.37
N PHE A 121 8.79 7.44 10.70
CA PHE A 121 8.09 6.63 9.69
C PHE A 121 7.14 7.51 8.86
N ASP A 122 6.34 8.36 9.50
CA ASP A 122 5.38 9.26 8.84
C ASP A 122 6.11 10.21 7.87
N ASP A 123 7.19 10.84 8.31
CA ASP A 123 8.04 11.73 7.49
C ASP A 123 8.59 10.98 6.27
N CYS A 124 9.22 9.82 6.50
CA CYS A 124 9.78 9.01 5.42
C CYS A 124 8.71 8.58 4.42
N LEU A 125 7.52 8.19 4.88
CA LEU A 125 6.42 7.77 4.03
C LEU A 125 5.92 8.92 3.14
N ILE A 126 5.63 10.08 3.71
CA ILE A 126 5.12 11.24 2.97
C ILE A 126 6.17 11.79 1.99
N ASP A 127 7.43 11.86 2.42
CA ASP A 127 8.54 12.25 1.55
C ASP A 127 8.71 11.28 0.39
N THR A 128 8.65 9.97 0.66
CA THR A 128 8.73 8.95 -0.40
C THR A 128 7.61 9.11 -1.41
N LEU A 129 6.37 9.32 -0.97
CA LEU A 129 5.24 9.57 -1.88
C LEU A 129 5.48 10.82 -2.75
N SER A 130 6.06 11.87 -2.16
CA SER A 130 6.40 13.10 -2.89
C SER A 130 7.50 12.87 -3.93
N VAL A 131 8.55 12.13 -3.56
CA VAL A 131 9.63 11.75 -4.48
C VAL A 131 9.10 10.87 -5.61
N LEU A 132 8.31 9.84 -5.30
CA LEU A 132 7.70 8.96 -6.31
C LEU A 132 6.79 9.76 -7.26
N SER A 133 6.02 10.72 -6.73
CA SER A 133 5.20 11.62 -7.54
C SER A 133 6.02 12.43 -8.52
N ASN A 134 7.11 13.05 -8.07
CA ASN A 134 7.90 13.96 -8.88
C ASN A 134 8.85 13.25 -9.85
N ARG A 135 9.35 12.07 -9.46
CA ARG A 135 10.41 11.38 -10.20
C ARG A 135 9.90 10.25 -11.09
N LEU A 136 8.75 9.66 -10.79
CA LEU A 136 8.18 8.58 -11.60
C LEU A 136 6.99 9.02 -12.47
N LEU A 137 6.40 10.18 -12.19
CA LEU A 137 5.19 10.64 -12.86
C LEU A 137 5.37 12.07 -13.39
N VAL A 138 4.65 12.40 -14.46
CA VAL A 138 4.66 13.74 -15.06
C VAL A 138 3.61 14.62 -14.38
N ALA A 139 4.06 15.72 -13.76
CA ALA A 139 3.21 16.76 -13.15
C ALA A 139 2.07 16.22 -12.26
N ASN A 140 2.32 15.13 -11.53
CA ASN A 140 1.29 14.50 -10.72
C ASN A 140 1.03 15.27 -9.41
N THR A 141 -0.24 15.53 -9.15
CA THR A 141 -0.71 16.19 -7.91
C THR A 141 -1.56 15.27 -7.02
N ASN A 142 -1.87 14.05 -7.47
CA ASN A 142 -2.74 13.10 -6.77
C ASN A 142 -1.93 11.95 -6.15
N VAL A 143 -2.24 11.58 -4.92
CA VAL A 143 -1.47 10.56 -4.17
C VAL A 143 -1.66 9.13 -4.68
N THR A 144 -2.69 8.86 -5.48
CA THR A 144 -3.09 7.49 -5.88
C THR A 144 -1.98 6.72 -6.58
N TYR A 145 -1.35 7.31 -7.61
CA TYR A 145 -0.29 6.63 -8.37
C TYR A 145 1.03 6.51 -7.61
N PRO A 146 1.48 7.52 -6.84
CA PRO A 146 2.58 7.35 -5.90
C PRO A 146 2.35 6.20 -4.90
N MET A 147 1.12 6.06 -4.36
CA MET A 147 0.79 4.93 -3.48
C MET A 147 0.76 3.59 -4.22
N LYS A 148 0.27 3.54 -5.47
CA LYS A 148 0.36 2.33 -6.31
C LYS A 148 1.82 1.92 -6.52
N SER A 149 2.69 2.87 -6.85
CA SER A 149 4.13 2.64 -6.95
C SER A 149 4.71 2.14 -5.63
N LEU A 150 4.35 2.76 -4.50
CA LEU A 150 4.80 2.33 -3.18
C LEU A 150 4.36 0.90 -2.85
N LEU A 151 3.09 0.55 -3.10
CA LEU A 151 2.58 -0.82 -2.94
C LEU A 151 3.36 -1.83 -3.79
N LEU A 152 3.58 -1.51 -5.07
CA LEU A 152 4.28 -2.37 -6.00
C LEU A 152 5.77 -2.52 -5.67
N LEU A 153 6.40 -1.48 -5.11
CA LEU A 153 7.82 -1.50 -4.73
C LEU A 153 8.04 -2.19 -3.37
N THR A 154 7.18 -1.94 -2.38
CA THR A 154 7.44 -2.33 -0.97
C THR A 154 6.45 -3.34 -0.41
N GLY A 155 5.23 -3.43 -0.95
CA GLY A 155 4.15 -4.21 -0.34
C GLY A 155 3.50 -3.57 0.91
N LEU A 156 3.88 -2.34 1.28
CA LEU A 156 3.51 -1.70 2.55
C LEU A 156 2.00 -1.51 2.76
N MET A 157 1.29 -0.96 1.78
CA MET A 157 -0.12 -0.57 1.97
C MET A 157 -0.89 -0.54 0.65
N PRO A 158 -2.23 -0.71 0.68
CA PRO A 158 -3.07 -0.49 -0.49
C PRO A 158 -3.07 0.97 -0.94
N ALA A 159 -3.39 1.22 -2.21
CA ALA A 159 -3.44 2.58 -2.76
C ALA A 159 -4.84 3.19 -2.66
N PHE A 160 -4.93 4.51 -2.43
CA PHE A 160 -6.22 5.24 -2.36
C PHE A 160 -6.88 5.49 -3.71
N ASP A 161 -7.02 4.45 -4.53
CA ASP A 161 -7.86 4.52 -5.72
C ASP A 161 -9.36 4.51 -5.37
N SER A 162 -10.22 4.71 -6.37
CA SER A 162 -11.66 4.84 -6.14
C SER A 162 -12.29 3.59 -5.51
N GLN A 163 -11.81 2.40 -5.87
CA GLN A 163 -12.37 1.14 -5.39
C GLN A 163 -11.91 0.87 -3.96
N VAL A 164 -10.61 1.02 -3.67
CA VAL A 164 -10.08 0.87 -2.31
C VAL A 164 -10.69 1.90 -1.35
N LYS A 165 -10.82 3.18 -1.77
CA LYS A 165 -11.51 4.19 -0.95
C LYS A 165 -12.99 3.86 -0.73
N GLY A 166 -13.66 3.34 -1.74
CA GLY A 166 -15.03 2.87 -1.62
C GLY A 166 -15.15 1.73 -0.61
N GLY A 167 -14.22 0.77 -0.66
CA GLY A 167 -14.10 -0.33 0.30
C GLY A 167 -13.84 0.15 1.71
N LEU A 168 -12.86 1.03 1.92
CA LEU A 168 -12.58 1.64 3.23
C LEU A 168 -13.82 2.36 3.76
N ALA A 169 -14.56 3.05 2.91
CA ALA A 169 -15.77 3.72 3.34
C ALA A 169 -16.89 2.74 3.72
N ALA A 170 -17.06 1.66 2.95
CA ALA A 170 -17.96 0.56 3.29
C ALA A 170 -17.54 -0.17 4.58
N ALA A 171 -16.25 -0.16 4.90
CA ALA A 171 -15.73 -0.67 6.17
C ALA A 171 -16.10 0.21 7.37
N GLY A 172 -16.55 1.44 7.15
CA GLY A 172 -16.81 2.42 8.22
C GLY A 172 -15.69 3.45 8.43
N VAL A 173 -14.70 3.53 7.54
CA VAL A 173 -13.62 4.53 7.63
C VAL A 173 -14.16 5.91 7.25
N ALA A 174 -14.45 6.73 8.25
CA ALA A 174 -14.98 8.08 8.06
C ALA A 174 -13.97 9.00 7.33
N GLY A 175 -14.49 9.87 6.46
CA GLY A 175 -13.70 10.92 5.79
C GLY A 175 -12.80 10.43 4.64
N ILE A 176 -13.00 9.21 4.14
CA ILE A 176 -12.20 8.61 3.04
C ILE A 176 -12.83 8.80 1.64
N LYS A 177 -14.12 9.14 1.54
CA LYS A 177 -14.85 9.35 0.26
C LYS A 177 -14.57 10.73 -0.39
N LYS A 178 -13.33 11.22 -0.40
CA LYS A 178 -12.98 12.43 -1.16
C LYS A 178 -12.81 12.11 -2.64
N THR A 179 -13.31 12.98 -3.51
CA THR A 179 -13.17 12.88 -4.97
C THR A 179 -11.71 12.85 -5.39
N ARG A 180 -10.86 13.69 -4.78
CA ARG A 180 -9.41 13.69 -4.99
C ARG A 180 -8.68 13.65 -3.66
N TYR A 181 -7.72 12.74 -3.55
CA TYR A 181 -6.67 12.80 -2.54
C TYR A 181 -5.44 13.40 -3.21
N LEU A 182 -5.22 14.69 -2.96
CA LEU A 182 -4.00 15.34 -3.42
C LEU A 182 -2.80 14.79 -2.65
N LEU A 183 -1.61 14.96 -3.20
CA LEU A 183 -0.37 14.71 -2.49
C LEU A 183 -0.36 15.60 -1.24
N PRO A 184 -0.44 15.03 -0.02
CA PRO A 184 -0.68 15.82 1.17
C PRO A 184 0.63 16.40 1.71
N ALA A 185 0.55 17.60 2.28
CA ALA A 185 1.62 18.09 3.14
C ALA A 185 1.69 17.26 4.43
N LEU A 186 2.90 17.07 4.95
CA LEU A 186 3.15 16.41 6.23
C LEU A 186 2.31 17.06 7.35
N GLY A 187 1.80 16.24 8.28
CA GLY A 187 0.96 16.69 9.38
C GLY A 187 -0.49 17.05 9.04
N SER A 188 -0.82 17.20 7.75
CA SER A 188 -2.21 17.42 7.31
C SER A 188 -3.11 16.22 7.64
N SER A 189 -4.42 16.45 7.70
CA SER A 189 -5.37 15.36 7.99
C SER A 189 -5.30 14.21 6.98
N ASP A 190 -5.00 14.48 5.71
CA ASP A 190 -4.90 13.44 4.69
C ASP A 190 -3.56 12.68 4.77
N ALA A 191 -2.46 13.37 5.11
CA ALA A 191 -1.19 12.70 5.42
C ALA A 191 -1.35 11.74 6.61
N LYS A 192 -2.00 12.19 7.69
CA LYS A 192 -2.26 11.36 8.88
C LYS A 192 -3.10 10.11 8.55
N LYS A 193 -4.09 10.21 7.67
CA LYS A 193 -4.87 9.05 7.21
C LYS A 193 -4.01 8.03 6.47
N ILE A 194 -3.14 8.50 5.57
CA ILE A 194 -2.22 7.64 4.83
C ILE A 194 -1.23 6.96 5.79
N CYS A 195 -0.69 7.70 6.74
CA CYS A 195 0.28 7.18 7.70
C CYS A 195 -0.33 6.25 8.75
N ALA A 196 -1.60 6.42 9.10
CA ALA A 196 -2.26 5.57 10.10
C ALA A 196 -2.72 4.21 9.53
N LEU A 197 -3.09 4.16 8.25
CA LEU A 197 -3.64 2.93 7.65
C LEU A 197 -2.72 1.70 7.75
N PRO A 198 -1.41 1.77 7.48
CA PRO A 198 -0.49 0.64 7.63
C PRO A 198 -0.53 0.02 9.03
N PHE A 199 -0.66 0.85 10.08
CA PHE A 199 -0.74 0.36 11.47
C PHE A 199 -2.04 -0.39 11.75
N TYR A 200 -3.16 0.06 11.18
CA TYR A 200 -4.43 -0.67 11.31
C TYR A 200 -4.42 -2.00 10.57
N ILE A 201 -3.80 -2.03 9.40
CA ILE A 201 -3.63 -3.28 8.64
C ILE A 201 -2.75 -4.23 9.44
N ALA A 202 -1.63 -3.76 9.97
CA ALA A 202 -0.72 -4.58 10.78
C ALA A 202 -1.39 -5.10 12.07
N ASP A 203 -2.16 -4.26 12.78
CA ASP A 203 -2.93 -4.67 13.95
C ASP A 203 -4.05 -5.69 13.61
N CYS A 204 -4.70 -5.55 12.45
CA CYS A 204 -5.67 -6.53 11.98
C CYS A 204 -5.00 -7.87 11.66
N ILE A 205 -3.86 -7.83 10.96
CA ILE A 205 -3.05 -9.01 10.66
C ILE A 205 -2.60 -9.70 11.95
N SER A 206 -2.05 -8.97 12.93
CA SER A 206 -1.54 -9.60 14.16
C SER A 206 -2.63 -10.36 14.92
N ARG A 207 -3.86 -9.82 14.95
CA ARG A 207 -5.02 -10.44 15.62
C ARG A 207 -5.67 -11.56 14.81
N GLN A 208 -5.56 -11.56 13.48
CA GLN A 208 -6.27 -12.50 12.60
C GLN A 208 -5.34 -13.27 11.65
N HIS A 209 -4.05 -13.30 11.93
CA HIS A 209 -3.01 -13.88 11.07
C HIS A 209 -3.35 -15.31 10.64
N ALA A 210 -3.74 -16.15 11.60
CA ALA A 210 -4.05 -17.56 11.33
C ALA A 210 -5.16 -17.73 10.28
N ILE A 211 -6.21 -16.91 10.32
CA ILE A 211 -7.33 -16.99 9.37
C ILE A 211 -6.90 -16.41 8.02
N ILE A 212 -6.28 -15.23 8.02
CA ILE A 212 -5.88 -14.53 6.79
C ILE A 212 -4.84 -15.36 6.02
N ALA A 213 -3.81 -15.87 6.69
CA ALA A 213 -2.78 -16.70 6.08
C ALA A 213 -3.36 -18.02 5.55
N ARG A 214 -4.22 -18.70 6.32
CA ARG A 214 -4.87 -19.95 5.88
C ARG A 214 -5.73 -19.73 4.65
N GLU A 215 -6.57 -18.70 4.63
CA GLU A 215 -7.43 -18.45 3.47
C GLU A 215 -6.64 -17.98 2.25
N ALA A 216 -5.65 -17.11 2.42
CA ALA A 216 -4.74 -16.74 1.32
C ALA A 216 -4.01 -17.95 0.75
N ALA A 217 -3.53 -18.88 1.59
CA ALA A 217 -2.88 -20.12 1.16
C ALA A 217 -3.83 -21.06 0.40
N SER A 218 -5.12 -21.05 0.74
CA SER A 218 -6.14 -21.86 0.05
C SER A 218 -6.65 -21.25 -1.26
N SER A 219 -6.26 -20.01 -1.58
CA SER A 219 -6.63 -19.34 -2.84
C SER A 219 -5.82 -19.88 -4.03
N SER A 220 -6.19 -19.47 -5.24
CA SER A 220 -5.39 -19.72 -6.46
C SER A 220 -4.07 -18.93 -6.50
N TYR A 221 -3.81 -18.10 -5.48
CA TYR A 221 -2.65 -17.22 -5.38
C TYR A 221 -1.94 -17.34 -4.01
N PRO A 222 -1.44 -18.53 -3.63
CA PRO A 222 -0.84 -18.77 -2.31
C PRO A 222 0.41 -17.91 -2.03
N ALA A 223 1.06 -17.38 -3.07
CA ALA A 223 2.16 -16.43 -2.91
C ALA A 223 1.76 -15.11 -2.23
N LEU A 224 0.46 -14.82 -2.07
CA LEU A 224 -0.03 -13.64 -1.35
C LEU A 224 0.08 -13.75 0.17
N VAL A 225 0.32 -14.93 0.75
CA VAL A 225 0.32 -15.15 2.21
C VAL A 225 1.19 -14.13 2.97
N SER A 226 2.33 -13.72 2.40
CA SER A 226 3.24 -12.74 2.99
C SER A 226 3.09 -11.31 2.46
N GLU A 227 2.14 -11.04 1.56
CA GLU A 227 1.97 -9.73 0.90
C GLU A 227 0.73 -9.02 1.47
N HIS A 228 0.74 -8.73 2.78
CA HIS A 228 -0.42 -8.20 3.51
C HIS A 228 -1.01 -6.92 2.91
N GLY A 229 -0.18 -5.96 2.50
CA GLY A 229 -0.66 -4.74 1.85
C GLY A 229 -1.43 -5.04 0.56
N ARG A 230 -1.03 -6.09 -0.17
CA ARG A 230 -1.75 -6.55 -1.36
C ARG A 230 -3.02 -7.31 -1.04
N ILE A 231 -3.03 -8.15 -0.01
CA ILE A 231 -4.26 -8.79 0.46
C ILE A 231 -5.30 -7.70 0.76
N PHE A 232 -4.94 -6.68 1.55
CA PHE A 232 -5.87 -5.59 1.88
C PHE A 232 -6.28 -4.74 0.68
N ASP A 233 -5.38 -4.52 -0.28
CA ASP A 233 -5.70 -3.87 -1.56
C ASP A 233 -6.84 -4.60 -2.29
N VAL A 234 -6.75 -5.93 -2.37
CA VAL A 234 -7.77 -6.78 -2.98
C VAL A 234 -9.06 -6.79 -2.17
N LEU A 235 -8.99 -7.01 -0.86
CA LEU A 235 -10.20 -7.10 -0.01
C LEU A 235 -10.99 -5.80 -0.03
N LEU A 236 -10.32 -4.66 0.09
CA LEU A 236 -10.97 -3.35 0.05
C LEU A 236 -11.52 -3.05 -1.34
N PHE A 237 -10.81 -3.40 -2.41
CA PHE A 237 -11.32 -3.24 -3.76
C PHE A 237 -12.59 -4.07 -3.98
N MET A 238 -12.56 -5.35 -3.63
CA MET A 238 -13.68 -6.28 -3.83
C MET A 238 -14.89 -5.93 -2.98
N GLN A 239 -14.67 -5.40 -1.77
CA GLN A 239 -15.75 -4.92 -0.90
C GLN A 239 -16.58 -3.80 -1.53
N ASN A 240 -15.98 -2.91 -2.33
CA ASN A 240 -16.73 -1.88 -3.04
C ASN A 240 -17.51 -2.43 -4.25
N GLY A 241 -17.09 -3.58 -4.79
CA GLY A 241 -17.61 -4.20 -6.02
C GLY A 241 -18.65 -5.29 -5.82
N ALA A 242 -19.30 -5.38 -4.63
CA ALA A 242 -20.25 -6.42 -4.23
C ALA A 242 -19.66 -7.80 -3.88
N GLY A 243 -18.36 -7.90 -3.60
CA GLY A 243 -17.75 -9.13 -3.09
C GLY A 243 -18.18 -9.47 -1.65
N HIS A 244 -18.27 -10.77 -1.33
CA HIS A 244 -18.67 -11.29 -0.02
C HIS A 244 -17.61 -11.15 1.10
N VAL A 245 -16.69 -10.19 1.01
CA VAL A 245 -15.71 -9.92 2.08
C VAL A 245 -16.11 -8.67 2.82
N THR A 246 -16.09 -8.73 4.15
CA THR A 246 -16.36 -7.57 4.99
C THR A 246 -15.16 -7.24 5.87
N VAL A 247 -14.31 -6.34 5.39
CA VAL A 247 -13.43 -5.54 6.23
C VAL A 247 -14.31 -4.56 7.00
N HIS A 248 -14.29 -4.65 8.32
CA HIS A 248 -14.95 -3.73 9.22
C HIS A 248 -13.92 -2.86 9.95
N PHE A 249 -14.32 -1.63 10.22
CA PHE A 249 -13.53 -0.65 10.92
C PHE A 249 -14.38 0.03 12.00
N ALA A 250 -14.05 -0.21 13.26
CA ALA A 250 -14.71 0.35 14.42
C ALA A 250 -13.77 1.32 15.18
N PRO A 251 -13.77 2.62 14.84
CA PRO A 251 -13.09 3.62 15.63
C PRO A 251 -13.92 4.02 16.87
N PRO A 252 -13.31 4.39 18.01
CA PRO A 252 -13.95 5.07 19.13
C PRO A 252 -14.71 6.30 18.64
N ALA A 253 -15.89 6.51 19.21
CA ALA A 253 -16.77 7.60 18.82
C ALA A 253 -16.16 9.01 19.00
N HIS A 254 -15.14 9.16 19.86
CA HIS A 254 -14.66 10.45 20.31
C HIS A 254 -13.29 10.86 19.76
N ILE A 255 -12.60 10.00 19.00
CA ILE A 255 -11.27 10.29 18.45
C ILE A 255 -11.29 10.03 16.95
N ARG A 256 -10.77 10.97 16.16
CA ARG A 256 -10.58 10.75 14.73
C ARG A 256 -9.61 9.58 14.55
N TRP A 257 -9.98 8.59 13.75
CA TRP A 257 -9.19 7.37 13.57
C TRP A 257 -7.74 7.60 13.12
N TYR A 258 -7.44 8.73 12.48
CA TYR A 258 -6.09 9.08 12.04
C TYR A 258 -5.32 9.97 13.05
N ALA A 259 -5.88 10.21 14.23
CA ALA A 259 -5.29 11.07 15.28
C ALA A 259 -4.68 10.26 16.44
N ILE A 260 -4.33 8.99 16.18
CA ILE A 260 -3.71 8.08 17.15
C ILE A 260 -2.23 7.82 16.90
#